data_AF-A0A832HSP0-F1
#
_entry.id   AF-A0A832HSP0-F1
#
_cell.length_a   1.000
_cell.length_b   1.000
_cell.length_c   1.000
_cell.angle_alpha   90.00
_cell.angle_beta   90.00
_cell.angle_gamma   90.00
#
_symmetry.space_group_name_H-M   'P 1'
#
loop_
_entity.id
_entity.type
_entity.pdbx_description
1 polymer ?
#
loop_
_entity_poly.entity_id
_entity_poly.type
_entity_poly.pdbx_seq_one_letter_code
_entity_poly.pdbx_strand_id
1 'polypeptide(L)'
;MKQCRWMSLALLCSALCIGAERIVDISDAQPGAVPSCFRSALAGTGKPAEWRIVLDDVPTALEPLTPQAQKSIKVPVIAQISTDPTDERFPLLILDDEVFGDFTLTVKVKTVSGSKEQMAGVAFRLQDERNFYVLRISSLGNTFRFYKVFDGVRDNPIGPEVQIASNVWHEIYIQCEGNRIRTKLNGEELIPELTDNSFAQGKIALWTKSDSVSYFRDLRISFKPREPLAETLVREAMQRFPKLLAVKIFSTTPAKPDLHVIASSDKQDIGRPAGKYERECLSGNTAFAGKAGDRAVVTMPLHDRNGDPIAAVRIEMKSFPGQTDANAVGRATPVIKLMQGRVQSLQDLIQ
;
A
#
# COMPACT_ATOMS: atom_id res chain seq x y z
N MET A 1 -26.34 37.51 44.22
CA MET A 1 -25.09 37.79 43.46
C MET A 1 -24.49 36.45 43.07
N LYS A 2 -24.73 36.01 41.82
CA LYS A 2 -24.35 34.68 41.31
C LYS A 2 -22.97 34.75 40.65
N GLN A 3 -21.99 34.02 41.18
CA GLN A 3 -20.69 33.82 40.55
C GLN A 3 -20.83 32.78 39.44
N CYS A 4 -20.53 33.17 38.20
CA CYS A 4 -20.47 32.28 37.04
C CYS A 4 -19.00 31.93 36.79
N ARG A 5 -18.58 30.70 37.15
CA ARG A 5 -17.27 30.15 36.80
C ARG A 5 -17.32 29.71 35.33
N TRP A 6 -16.50 30.33 34.49
CA TRP A 6 -16.25 29.84 33.13
C TRP A 6 -15.20 28.74 33.21
N MET A 7 -15.60 27.52 32.85
CA MET A 7 -14.72 26.38 32.67
C MET A 7 -14.23 26.39 31.22
N SER A 8 -12.96 26.72 31.00
CA SER A 8 -12.33 26.64 29.68
C SER A 8 -12.17 25.17 29.31
N LEU A 9 -12.98 24.69 28.36
CA LEU A 9 -12.85 23.37 27.77
C LEU A 9 -11.71 23.42 26.73
N ALA A 10 -10.56 22.85 27.07
CA ALA A 10 -9.49 22.63 26.10
C ALA A 10 -9.95 21.55 25.11
N LEU A 11 -10.26 21.95 23.87
CA LEU A 11 -10.43 21.01 22.77
C LEU A 11 -9.05 20.40 22.46
N LEU A 12 -8.81 19.17 22.90
CA LEU A 12 -7.83 18.31 22.25
C LEU A 12 -8.38 17.99 20.85
N CYS A 13 -7.83 18.62 19.82
CA CYS A 13 -7.93 18.11 18.45
C CYS A 13 -7.15 16.80 18.39
N SER A 14 -7.82 15.68 18.59
CA SER A 14 -7.32 14.37 18.16
C SER A 14 -7.17 14.44 16.64
N ALA A 15 -5.93 14.33 16.16
CA ALA A 15 -5.68 14.11 14.75
C ALA A 15 -6.32 12.77 14.38
N LEU A 16 -7.44 12.83 13.68
CA LEU A 16 -8.01 11.67 13.00
C LEU A 16 -6.97 11.21 11.98
N CYS A 17 -6.22 10.16 12.32
CA CYS A 17 -5.50 9.39 11.31
C CYS A 17 -6.57 8.81 10.39
N ILE A 18 -6.74 9.41 9.21
CA ILE A 18 -7.59 8.87 8.16
C ILE A 18 -6.88 7.62 7.64
N GLY A 19 -7.24 6.45 8.18
CA GLY A 19 -6.86 5.17 7.60
C GLY A 19 -7.60 4.97 6.28
N ALA A 20 -6.93 4.39 5.29
CA ALA A 20 -7.59 3.87 4.10
C ALA A 20 -7.88 2.39 4.29
N GLU A 21 -8.88 1.90 3.58
CA GLU A 21 -9.23 0.48 3.55
C GLU A 21 -9.18 -0.01 2.10
N ARG A 22 -8.48 -1.13 1.90
CA ARG A 22 -8.51 -1.90 0.66
C ARG A 22 -9.28 -3.19 0.91
N ILE A 23 -10.45 -3.28 0.30
CA ILE A 23 -11.26 -4.50 0.26
C ILE A 23 -11.12 -5.09 -1.15
N VAL A 24 -10.72 -6.36 -1.22
CA VAL A 24 -10.75 -7.11 -2.47
C VAL A 24 -12.15 -7.69 -2.64
N ASP A 25 -13.01 -6.93 -3.33
CA ASP A 25 -14.36 -7.36 -3.65
C ASP A 25 -14.36 -8.23 -4.91
N ILE A 26 -14.83 -9.47 -4.74
CA ILE A 26 -14.99 -10.46 -5.81
C ILE A 26 -16.44 -10.92 -5.94
N SER A 27 -17.39 -10.22 -5.32
CA SER A 27 -18.80 -10.63 -5.26
C SER A 27 -19.43 -10.79 -6.64
N ASP A 28 -19.05 -9.93 -7.58
CA ASP A 28 -19.51 -9.95 -8.98
C ASP A 28 -18.51 -10.63 -9.95
N ALA A 29 -17.44 -11.24 -9.42
CA ALA A 29 -16.40 -11.83 -10.24
C ALA A 29 -16.89 -13.11 -10.92
N GLN A 30 -16.64 -13.22 -12.23
CA GLN A 30 -17.04 -14.38 -13.01
C GLN A 30 -16.15 -15.59 -12.72
N PRO A 31 -16.72 -16.80 -12.51
CA PRO A 31 -15.94 -18.02 -12.39
C PRO A 31 -14.98 -18.22 -13.56
N GLY A 32 -13.77 -18.69 -13.27
CA GLY A 32 -12.69 -18.87 -14.24
C GLY A 32 -11.82 -17.63 -14.47
N ALA A 33 -12.27 -16.42 -14.11
CA ALA A 33 -11.47 -15.20 -14.23
C ALA A 33 -10.38 -15.09 -13.16
N VAL A 34 -9.32 -14.33 -13.44
CA VAL A 34 -8.37 -13.85 -12.43
C VAL A 34 -8.76 -12.41 -12.09
N PRO A 35 -8.90 -12.02 -10.81
CA PRO A 35 -9.26 -10.64 -10.50
C PRO A 35 -8.15 -9.68 -10.97
N SER A 36 -8.55 -8.60 -11.65
CA SER A 36 -7.64 -7.72 -12.41
C SER A 36 -6.67 -6.92 -11.55
N CYS A 37 -6.92 -6.77 -10.25
CA CYS A 37 -6.00 -6.13 -9.30
C CYS A 37 -4.81 -7.03 -8.92
N PHE A 38 -4.81 -8.30 -9.33
CA PHE A 38 -3.74 -9.23 -9.04
C PHE A 38 -2.89 -9.57 -10.26
N ARG A 39 -1.62 -9.87 -9.98
CA ARG A 39 -0.69 -10.52 -10.89
C ARG A 39 -0.20 -11.83 -10.29
N SER A 40 -0.14 -12.87 -11.12
CA SER A 40 0.46 -14.15 -10.73
C SER A 40 1.97 -14.09 -10.83
N ALA A 41 2.66 -14.62 -9.82
CA ALA A 41 4.10 -14.79 -9.78
C ALA A 41 4.47 -16.13 -9.12
N LEU A 42 5.76 -16.47 -9.17
CA LEU A 42 6.28 -17.70 -8.59
C LEU A 42 7.61 -17.39 -7.89
N ALA A 43 7.67 -17.69 -6.59
CA ALA A 43 8.93 -17.81 -5.87
C ALA A 43 9.41 -19.27 -5.91
N GLY A 44 10.72 -19.47 -5.99
CA GLY A 44 11.34 -20.79 -6.09
C GLY A 44 11.31 -21.39 -7.52
N THR A 45 10.96 -22.66 -7.62
CA THR A 45 11.04 -23.49 -8.84
C THR A 45 9.69 -24.17 -9.15
N GLY A 46 9.60 -24.90 -10.26
CA GLY A 46 8.39 -25.59 -10.70
C GLY A 46 7.56 -24.76 -11.68
N LYS A 47 6.36 -25.25 -12.04
CA LYS A 47 5.50 -24.58 -13.03
C LYS A 47 4.76 -23.39 -12.41
N PRO A 48 4.44 -22.34 -13.19
CA PRO A 48 3.56 -21.26 -12.76
C PRO A 48 2.24 -21.78 -12.20
N ALA A 49 1.64 -21.01 -11.29
CA ALA A 49 0.36 -21.38 -10.71
C ALA A 49 -0.81 -20.92 -11.56
N GLU A 50 -1.90 -21.67 -11.41
CA GLU A 50 -3.18 -21.35 -12.00
C GLU A 50 -4.09 -20.80 -10.90
N TRP A 51 -4.38 -19.51 -11.00
CA TRP A 51 -5.31 -18.80 -10.14
C TRP A 51 -6.62 -18.56 -10.89
N ARG A 52 -7.76 -18.66 -10.20
CA ARG A 52 -9.06 -18.29 -10.76
C ARG A 52 -10.12 -18.12 -9.69
N ILE A 53 -11.21 -17.46 -10.06
CA ILE A 53 -12.43 -17.49 -9.28
C ILE A 53 -13.13 -18.84 -9.45
N VAL A 54 -13.53 -19.44 -8.34
CA VAL A 54 -14.41 -20.61 -8.29
C VAL A 54 -15.58 -20.33 -7.34
N LEU A 55 -16.66 -21.11 -7.45
CA LEU A 55 -17.74 -21.07 -6.47
C LEU A 55 -17.49 -22.09 -5.38
N ASP A 56 -17.55 -21.64 -4.13
CA ASP A 56 -17.37 -22.49 -2.96
C ASP A 56 -18.54 -22.36 -1.99
N ASP A 57 -18.86 -23.45 -1.30
CA ASP A 57 -19.89 -23.50 -0.28
C ASP A 57 -19.34 -22.92 1.04
N VAL A 58 -19.93 -21.81 1.49
CA VAL A 58 -19.54 -21.13 2.73
C VAL A 58 -20.68 -21.20 3.75
N PRO A 59 -20.40 -21.63 4.99
CA PRO A 59 -21.41 -21.67 6.05
C PRO A 59 -22.06 -20.30 6.28
N THR A 60 -23.39 -20.27 6.33
CA THR A 60 -24.14 -19.05 6.67
C THR A 60 -24.18 -18.85 8.18
N ALA A 61 -23.91 -17.63 8.65
CA ALA A 61 -24.11 -17.25 10.05
C ALA A 61 -25.60 -17.09 10.43
N LEU A 62 -26.51 -17.10 9.44
CA LEU A 62 -27.95 -17.01 9.67
C LEU A 62 -28.49 -18.36 10.12
N GLU A 63 -29.33 -18.35 11.16
CA GLU A 63 -30.06 -19.55 11.56
C GLU A 63 -31.05 -19.95 10.46
N PRO A 64 -31.04 -21.22 10.02
CA PRO A 64 -31.96 -21.69 9.01
C PRO A 64 -33.40 -21.61 9.51
N LEU A 65 -34.26 -20.89 8.79
CA LEU A 65 -35.67 -20.71 9.14
C LEU A 65 -36.50 -22.01 9.06
N THR A 66 -35.95 -23.06 8.42
CA THR A 66 -36.56 -24.38 8.33
C THR A 66 -35.50 -25.48 8.46
N PRO A 67 -35.84 -26.68 8.98
CA PRO A 67 -34.88 -27.80 9.11
C PRO A 67 -34.24 -28.24 7.78
N GLN A 68 -34.90 -27.99 6.64
CA GLN A 68 -34.43 -28.34 5.29
C GLN A 68 -33.64 -27.22 4.60
N ALA A 69 -33.49 -26.05 5.23
CA ALA A 69 -32.79 -24.93 4.59
C ALA A 69 -31.28 -25.20 4.49
N GLN A 70 -30.72 -24.83 3.34
CA GLN A 70 -29.30 -24.99 3.05
C GLN A 70 -28.47 -24.12 4.00
N LYS A 71 -27.57 -24.75 4.76
CA LYS A 71 -26.69 -24.08 5.75
C LYS A 71 -25.46 -23.41 5.12
N SER A 72 -25.35 -23.47 3.80
CA SER A 72 -24.27 -22.87 3.04
C SER A 72 -24.82 -22.06 1.88
N ILE A 73 -24.08 -21.03 1.50
CA ILE A 73 -24.28 -20.28 0.27
C ILE A 73 -23.08 -20.47 -0.64
N LYS A 74 -23.33 -20.60 -1.94
CA LYS A 74 -22.26 -20.58 -2.93
C LYS A 74 -21.82 -19.15 -3.17
N VAL A 75 -20.53 -18.91 -3.02
CA VAL A 75 -19.92 -17.59 -3.19
C VAL A 75 -18.66 -17.69 -4.04
N PRO A 76 -18.31 -16.64 -4.79
CA PRO A 76 -17.03 -16.58 -5.48
C PRO A 76 -15.88 -16.53 -4.47
N VAL A 77 -14.84 -17.32 -4.73
CA VAL A 77 -13.59 -17.35 -3.96
C VAL A 77 -12.41 -17.41 -4.91
N ILE A 78 -11.26 -16.86 -4.51
CA ILE A 78 -10.01 -16.96 -5.27
C ILE A 78 -9.38 -18.31 -4.96
N ALA A 79 -9.07 -19.10 -5.99
CA ALA A 79 -8.48 -20.41 -5.86
C ALA A 79 -7.15 -20.51 -6.59
N GLN A 80 -6.16 -21.10 -5.90
CA GLN A 80 -5.05 -21.77 -6.57
C GLN A 80 -5.51 -23.21 -6.84
N ILE A 81 -5.37 -23.68 -8.08
CA ILE A 81 -5.81 -25.03 -8.47
C ILE A 81 -4.72 -25.92 -9.08
N SER A 82 -3.51 -25.40 -9.25
CA SER A 82 -2.41 -26.15 -9.85
C SER A 82 -1.78 -27.13 -8.85
N THR A 83 -1.64 -28.38 -9.25
CA THR A 83 -1.19 -29.50 -8.39
C THR A 83 0.26 -29.94 -8.66
N ASP A 84 1.16 -29.01 -9.00
CA ASP A 84 2.58 -29.33 -9.23
C ASP A 84 3.29 -29.61 -7.88
N PRO A 85 3.79 -30.83 -7.63
CA PRO A 85 4.29 -31.25 -6.32
C PRO A 85 5.73 -30.82 -6.03
N THR A 86 6.33 -29.95 -6.84
CA THR A 86 7.69 -29.44 -6.63
C THR A 86 7.79 -28.78 -5.23
N ASP A 87 8.77 -29.19 -4.42
CA ASP A 87 8.84 -28.81 -2.99
C ASP A 87 9.08 -27.30 -2.79
N GLU A 88 10.15 -26.78 -3.37
CA GLU A 88 10.49 -25.35 -3.34
C GLU A 88 9.72 -24.57 -4.43
N ARG A 89 8.39 -24.75 -4.46
CA ARG A 89 7.45 -24.07 -5.36
C ARG A 89 6.49 -23.23 -4.53
N PHE A 90 6.53 -21.92 -4.73
CA PHE A 90 5.74 -20.97 -3.93
C PHE A 90 4.91 -20.05 -4.82
N PRO A 91 3.71 -20.48 -5.23
CA PRO A 91 2.76 -19.63 -5.93
C PRO A 91 2.43 -18.34 -5.17
N LEU A 92 2.47 -17.23 -5.89
CA LEU A 92 2.12 -15.91 -5.39
C LEU A 92 1.02 -15.30 -6.26
N LEU A 93 -0.05 -14.81 -5.64
CA LEU A 93 -1.01 -13.91 -6.30
C LEU A 93 -0.89 -12.53 -5.67
N ILE A 94 -0.12 -11.65 -6.31
CA ILE A 94 0.34 -10.37 -5.78
C ILE A 94 -0.70 -9.30 -6.08
N LEU A 95 -1.15 -8.59 -5.04
CA LEU A 95 -1.96 -7.39 -5.15
C LEU A 95 -1.05 -6.24 -5.61
N ASP A 96 -1.22 -5.78 -6.85
CA ASP A 96 -0.20 -4.98 -7.54
C ASP A 96 -0.41 -3.46 -7.43
N ASP A 97 -1.55 -3.02 -6.89
CA ASP A 97 -2.01 -1.63 -6.90
C ASP A 97 -1.50 -0.76 -5.73
N GLU A 98 -0.93 -1.36 -4.68
CA GLU A 98 -0.56 -0.64 -3.46
C GLU A 98 0.69 -1.23 -2.79
N VAL A 99 1.46 -0.37 -2.11
CA VAL A 99 2.62 -0.75 -1.28
C VAL A 99 2.31 -0.40 0.18
N PHE A 100 2.37 -1.41 1.04
CA PHE A 100 1.92 -1.29 2.43
C PHE A 100 3.10 -1.20 3.39
N GLY A 101 3.16 -0.13 4.19
CA GLY A 101 4.07 -0.01 5.33
C GLY A 101 3.45 -0.59 6.60
N ASP A 102 2.71 0.25 7.32
CA ASP A 102 1.89 -0.12 8.47
C ASP A 102 0.48 -0.48 8.01
N PHE A 103 0.03 -1.67 8.38
CA PHE A 103 -1.27 -2.19 7.98
C PHE A 103 -1.82 -3.21 8.97
N THR A 104 -3.12 -3.45 8.89
CA THR A 104 -3.83 -4.57 9.49
C THR A 104 -4.56 -5.30 8.38
N LEU A 105 -4.31 -6.59 8.23
CA LEU A 105 -4.88 -7.47 7.22
C LEU A 105 -5.71 -8.56 7.89
N THR A 106 -6.86 -8.87 7.30
CA THR A 106 -7.61 -10.11 7.54
C THR A 106 -7.88 -10.81 6.23
N VAL A 107 -7.80 -12.14 6.23
CA VAL A 107 -8.19 -12.97 5.09
C VAL A 107 -8.67 -14.32 5.59
N LYS A 108 -9.66 -14.90 4.92
CA LYS A 108 -10.05 -16.28 5.16
C LYS A 108 -9.40 -17.21 4.14
N VAL A 109 -8.88 -18.32 4.64
CA VAL A 109 -8.11 -19.31 3.89
C VAL A 109 -8.71 -20.69 4.14
N LYS A 110 -8.82 -21.50 3.09
CA LYS A 110 -9.22 -22.91 3.17
C LYS A 110 -8.26 -23.75 2.34
N THR A 111 -7.58 -24.71 2.98
CA THR A 111 -6.82 -25.74 2.27
C THR A 111 -7.78 -26.83 1.80
N VAL A 112 -7.72 -27.23 0.53
CA VAL A 112 -8.70 -28.14 -0.08
C VAL A 112 -8.10 -29.51 -0.34
N SER A 113 -6.96 -29.54 -1.03
CA SER A 113 -6.27 -30.78 -1.39
C SER A 113 -4.79 -30.51 -1.69
N GLY A 114 -4.05 -31.60 -1.91
CA GLY A 114 -2.61 -31.62 -2.13
C GLY A 114 -2.01 -32.85 -1.45
N SER A 115 -1.12 -33.52 -2.17
CA SER A 115 -0.49 -34.79 -1.78
C SER A 115 0.86 -34.59 -1.10
N LYS A 116 1.62 -33.56 -1.50
CA LYS A 116 2.88 -33.19 -0.85
C LYS A 116 2.65 -32.14 0.22
N GLU A 117 1.81 -31.16 -0.08
CA GLU A 117 1.53 -30.07 0.84
C GLU A 117 0.05 -29.72 0.86
N GLN A 118 -0.42 -29.25 2.01
CA GLN A 118 -1.70 -28.57 2.14
C GLN A 118 -1.47 -27.31 2.96
N MET A 119 -0.82 -26.32 2.34
CA MET A 119 -0.39 -25.08 2.97
C MET A 119 -0.86 -23.87 2.17
N ALA A 120 -1.37 -22.87 2.89
CA ALA A 120 -1.78 -21.61 2.33
C ALA A 120 -1.65 -20.48 3.35
N GLY A 121 -1.52 -19.26 2.87
CA GLY A 121 -1.30 -18.11 3.71
C GLY A 121 -1.13 -16.82 2.94
N VAL A 122 -0.43 -15.88 3.56
CA VAL A 122 -0.16 -14.55 3.01
C VAL A 122 1.33 -14.32 2.98
N ALA A 123 1.84 -13.89 1.83
CA ALA A 123 3.12 -13.24 1.74
C ALA A 123 2.94 -11.73 1.86
N PHE A 124 3.72 -11.07 2.71
CA PHE A 124 3.54 -9.65 3.00
C PHE A 124 4.86 -8.93 3.17
N ARG A 125 4.81 -7.59 3.01
CA ARG A 125 5.98 -6.75 2.76
C ARG A 125 6.86 -7.34 1.66
N LEU A 126 6.21 -7.84 0.61
CA LEU A 126 6.86 -8.45 -0.54
C LEU A 126 7.56 -7.38 -1.39
N GLN A 127 8.89 -7.48 -1.51
CA GLN A 127 9.67 -6.63 -2.41
C GLN A 127 9.65 -7.21 -3.82
N ASP A 128 9.93 -8.51 -3.89
CA ASP A 128 10.07 -9.33 -5.09
C ASP A 128 9.86 -10.80 -4.72
N GLU A 129 9.99 -11.71 -5.69
CA GLU A 129 9.83 -13.15 -5.52
C GLU A 129 10.95 -13.83 -4.69
N ARG A 130 11.90 -13.05 -4.15
CA ARG A 130 13.02 -13.51 -3.32
C ARG A 130 13.03 -12.89 -1.93
N ASN A 131 12.21 -11.87 -1.67
CA ASN A 131 12.28 -11.05 -0.46
C ASN A 131 10.89 -10.71 0.09
N PHE A 132 10.42 -11.47 1.09
CA PHE A 132 9.10 -11.30 1.71
C PHE A 132 8.98 -12.03 3.05
N TYR A 133 7.99 -11.67 3.86
CA TYR A 133 7.54 -12.50 4.98
C TYR A 133 6.40 -13.40 4.56
N VAL A 134 6.24 -14.54 5.24
CA VAL A 134 5.10 -15.45 5.08
C VAL A 134 4.46 -15.74 6.43
N LEU A 135 3.14 -15.68 6.49
CA LEU A 135 2.35 -16.28 7.54
C LEU A 135 1.43 -17.33 6.91
N ARG A 136 1.49 -18.58 7.37
CA ARG A 136 0.77 -19.69 6.75
C ARG A 136 0.18 -20.67 7.76
N ILE A 137 -0.90 -21.32 7.34
CA ILE A 137 -1.45 -22.53 7.96
C ILE A 137 -1.07 -23.76 7.14
N SER A 138 -0.96 -24.93 7.79
CA SER A 138 -0.84 -26.23 7.13
C SER A 138 -1.78 -27.23 7.77
N SER A 139 -2.68 -27.80 6.97
CA SER A 139 -3.62 -28.85 7.40
C SER A 139 -3.02 -30.24 7.36
N LEU A 140 -2.07 -30.47 6.46
CA LEU A 140 -1.31 -31.72 6.42
C LEU A 140 -0.31 -31.79 7.58
N GLY A 141 0.39 -30.69 7.83
CA GLY A 141 1.42 -30.60 8.86
C GLY A 141 0.95 -30.02 10.19
N ASN A 142 -0.36 -29.78 10.38
CA ASN A 142 -0.97 -29.22 11.60
C ASN A 142 -0.14 -28.12 12.25
N THR A 143 0.16 -27.06 11.50
CA THR A 143 1.05 -25.99 11.96
C THR A 143 0.59 -24.62 11.51
N PHE A 144 0.79 -23.64 12.39
CA PHE A 144 0.66 -22.21 12.09
C PHE A 144 2.05 -21.60 12.21
N ARG A 145 2.59 -21.09 11.09
CA ARG A 145 3.99 -20.66 11.04
C ARG A 145 4.17 -19.32 10.36
N PHE A 146 5.09 -18.55 10.92
CA PHE A 146 5.70 -17.37 10.33
C PHE A 146 7.14 -17.69 9.92
N TYR A 147 7.60 -17.14 8.81
CA TYR A 147 9.01 -17.15 8.42
C TYR A 147 9.31 -16.02 7.44
N LYS A 148 10.58 -15.73 7.23
CA LYS A 148 11.11 -14.78 6.24
C LYS A 148 11.76 -15.53 5.10
N VAL A 149 11.59 -15.01 3.88
CA VAL A 149 12.40 -15.33 2.71
C VAL A 149 13.25 -14.09 2.41
N PHE A 150 14.57 -14.26 2.43
CA PHE A 150 15.54 -13.21 2.14
C PHE A 150 16.56 -13.73 1.13
N ASP A 151 16.71 -13.02 0.02
CA ASP A 151 17.50 -13.46 -1.13
C ASP A 151 17.17 -14.89 -1.60
N GLY A 152 15.88 -15.23 -1.60
CA GLY A 152 15.36 -16.53 -2.01
C GLY A 152 15.62 -17.65 -0.99
N VAL A 153 16.24 -17.35 0.15
CA VAL A 153 16.49 -18.32 1.23
C VAL A 153 15.47 -18.12 2.34
N ARG A 154 14.78 -19.21 2.70
CA ARG A 154 13.80 -19.23 3.78
C ARG A 154 14.47 -19.49 5.12
N ASP A 155 14.10 -18.75 6.16
CA ASP A 155 14.56 -18.99 7.51
C ASP A 155 13.76 -20.10 8.23
N ASN A 156 14.15 -20.35 9.49
CA ASN A 156 13.48 -21.34 10.33
C ASN A 156 12.09 -20.85 10.74
N PRO A 157 11.04 -21.67 10.55
CA PRO A 157 9.67 -21.25 10.82
C PRO A 157 9.37 -21.15 12.32
N ILE A 158 8.85 -20.00 12.72
CA ILE A 158 8.40 -19.68 14.09
C ILE A 158 6.89 -19.96 14.19
N GLY A 159 6.47 -20.58 15.29
CA GLY A 159 5.05 -20.78 15.61
C GLY A 159 4.73 -22.21 16.07
N PRO A 160 3.48 -22.47 16.51
CA PRO A 160 3.14 -23.74 17.13
C PRO A 160 2.75 -24.83 16.12
N GLU A 161 2.70 -26.05 16.64
CA GLU A 161 1.85 -27.11 16.10
C GLU A 161 0.43 -26.91 16.66
N VAL A 162 -0.55 -26.89 15.76
CA VAL A 162 -1.96 -26.68 16.09
C VAL A 162 -2.80 -27.36 15.02
N GLN A 163 -3.89 -28.00 15.42
CA GLN A 163 -4.77 -28.67 14.47
C GLN A 163 -5.38 -27.65 13.50
N ILE A 164 -5.15 -27.85 12.19
CA ILE A 164 -5.77 -27.07 11.13
C ILE A 164 -6.65 -28.03 10.33
N ALA A 165 -7.96 -27.79 10.35
CA ALA A 165 -8.90 -28.67 9.67
C ALA A 165 -8.88 -28.40 8.16
N SER A 166 -8.59 -29.42 7.36
CA SER A 166 -8.72 -29.31 5.90
C SER A 166 -10.21 -29.14 5.53
N ASN A 167 -10.47 -28.43 4.44
CA ASN A 167 -11.81 -28.07 3.97
C ASN A 167 -12.64 -27.22 4.96
N VAL A 168 -11.98 -26.55 5.90
CA VAL A 168 -12.60 -25.56 6.80
C VAL A 168 -11.99 -24.18 6.55
N TRP A 169 -12.82 -23.15 6.64
CA TRP A 169 -12.37 -21.76 6.54
C TRP A 169 -11.72 -21.31 7.85
N HIS A 170 -10.47 -20.88 7.76
CA HIS A 170 -9.70 -20.29 8.85
C HIS A 170 -9.42 -18.82 8.55
N GLU A 171 -9.53 -17.95 9.55
CA GLU A 171 -9.17 -16.54 9.42
C GLU A 171 -7.72 -16.31 9.87
N ILE A 172 -6.94 -15.67 9.00
CA ILE A 172 -5.60 -15.19 9.30
C ILE A 172 -5.66 -13.68 9.50
N TYR A 173 -5.06 -13.21 10.58
CA TYR A 173 -4.88 -11.79 10.89
C TYR A 173 -3.39 -11.46 10.94
N ILE A 174 -2.99 -10.35 10.33
CA ILE A 174 -1.64 -9.78 10.40
C ILE A 174 -1.75 -8.30 10.72
N GLN A 175 -0.97 -7.82 11.68
CA GLN A 175 -0.79 -6.39 11.94
C GLN A 175 0.69 -6.06 11.93
N CYS A 176 1.05 -5.07 11.11
CA CYS A 176 2.39 -4.52 11.02
C CYS A 176 2.38 -3.06 11.49
N GLU A 177 3.23 -2.76 12.47
CA GLU A 177 3.47 -1.40 12.99
C GLU A 177 4.97 -1.15 13.12
N GLY A 178 5.54 -0.37 12.22
CA GLY A 178 6.99 -0.21 12.11
C GLY A 178 7.67 -1.55 11.85
N ASN A 179 8.44 -2.06 12.80
CA ASN A 179 9.09 -3.36 12.72
C ASN A 179 8.39 -4.46 13.54
N ARG A 180 7.27 -4.15 14.22
CA ARG A 180 6.51 -5.11 15.01
C ARG A 180 5.47 -5.82 14.14
N ILE A 181 5.34 -7.12 14.33
CA ILE A 181 4.40 -7.98 13.61
C ILE A 181 3.59 -8.78 14.63
N ARG A 182 2.27 -8.61 14.62
CA ARG A 182 1.32 -9.43 15.38
C ARG A 182 0.51 -10.29 14.44
N THR A 183 0.27 -11.53 14.84
CA THR A 183 -0.45 -12.49 14.01
C THR A 183 -1.49 -13.23 14.83
N LYS A 184 -2.64 -13.53 14.24
CA LYS A 184 -3.67 -14.35 14.88
C LYS A 184 -4.22 -15.38 13.90
N LEU A 185 -4.65 -16.50 14.45
CA LEU A 185 -5.41 -17.53 13.76
C LEU A 185 -6.78 -17.62 14.42
N ASN A 186 -7.84 -17.43 13.66
CA ASN A 186 -9.22 -17.47 14.16
C ASN A 186 -9.46 -16.55 15.39
N GLY A 187 -8.79 -15.39 15.42
CA GLY A 187 -8.86 -14.43 16.53
C GLY A 187 -7.92 -14.72 17.70
N GLU A 188 -7.25 -15.86 17.74
CA GLU A 188 -6.31 -16.23 18.80
C GLU A 188 -4.86 -15.90 18.42
N GLU A 189 -4.14 -15.23 19.34
CA GLU A 189 -2.72 -14.90 19.17
C GLU A 189 -1.85 -16.08 19.61
N LEU A 190 -1.47 -16.92 18.65
CA LEU A 190 -0.72 -18.17 18.89
C LEU A 190 0.79 -18.03 18.71
N ILE A 191 1.24 -16.95 18.06
CA ILE A 191 2.65 -16.60 17.90
C ILE A 191 2.86 -15.29 18.66
N PRO A 192 3.82 -15.21 19.60
CA PRO A 192 4.16 -13.95 20.26
C PRO A 192 4.51 -12.87 19.25
N GLU A 193 4.31 -11.60 19.62
CA GLU A 193 4.72 -10.47 18.80
C GLU A 193 6.18 -10.62 18.34
N LEU A 194 6.39 -10.46 17.03
CA LEU A 194 7.69 -10.57 16.38
C LEU A 194 8.23 -9.18 16.08
N THR A 195 9.56 -9.05 16.03
CA THR A 195 10.24 -7.83 15.58
C THR A 195 11.27 -8.16 14.51
N ASP A 196 11.17 -7.53 13.34
CA ASP A 196 12.15 -7.73 12.26
C ASP A 196 12.29 -6.45 11.41
N ASN A 197 13.53 -6.10 11.03
CA ASN A 197 13.85 -4.85 10.31
C ASN A 197 14.18 -5.09 8.82
N SER A 198 14.06 -6.30 8.30
CA SER A 198 14.46 -6.62 6.92
C SER A 198 13.59 -5.91 5.89
N PHE A 199 12.26 -5.88 6.09
CA PHE A 199 11.34 -5.22 5.17
C PHE A 199 10.44 -4.25 5.94
N ALA A 200 10.51 -2.97 5.60
CA ALA A 200 9.71 -1.91 6.25
C ALA A 200 8.34 -1.70 5.58
N GLN A 201 8.24 -2.02 4.30
CA GLN A 201 7.04 -1.90 3.48
C GLN A 201 7.08 -2.91 2.35
N GLY A 202 5.98 -3.18 1.65
CA GLY A 202 6.00 -3.98 0.41
C GLY A 202 4.58 -4.37 0.00
N LYS A 203 4.49 -5.19 -1.04
CA LYS A 203 3.20 -5.71 -1.53
C LYS A 203 2.66 -6.82 -0.64
N ILE A 204 1.39 -7.14 -0.85
CA ILE A 204 0.68 -8.26 -0.23
C ILE A 204 0.33 -9.28 -1.31
N ALA A 205 0.50 -10.57 -1.02
CA ALA A 205 0.17 -11.64 -1.94
C ALA A 205 -0.48 -12.82 -1.22
N LEU A 206 -1.42 -13.48 -1.90
CA LEU A 206 -1.89 -14.80 -1.48
C LEU A 206 -0.80 -15.82 -1.82
N TRP A 207 -0.55 -16.75 -0.91
CA TRP A 207 0.59 -17.66 -0.99
C TRP A 207 0.15 -19.12 -0.79
N THR A 208 0.69 -20.04 -1.58
CA THR A 208 0.56 -21.49 -1.35
C THR A 208 1.92 -22.19 -1.53
N LYS A 209 2.00 -23.50 -1.23
CA LYS A 209 3.20 -24.33 -1.45
C LYS A 209 2.90 -25.55 -2.31
N SER A 210 3.81 -25.88 -3.23
CA SER A 210 3.79 -27.13 -4.01
C SER A 210 2.43 -27.38 -4.67
N ASP A 211 1.79 -28.53 -4.41
CA ASP A 211 0.53 -28.96 -5.02
C ASP A 211 -0.71 -28.56 -4.20
N SER A 212 -0.57 -27.63 -3.25
CA SER A 212 -1.64 -27.16 -2.39
C SER A 212 -2.72 -26.43 -3.20
N VAL A 213 -3.87 -27.08 -3.40
CA VAL A 213 -5.11 -26.44 -3.85
C VAL A 213 -5.73 -25.75 -2.65
N SER A 214 -5.91 -24.44 -2.74
CA SER A 214 -6.37 -23.62 -1.60
C SER A 214 -7.19 -22.42 -2.06
N TYR A 215 -8.19 -22.07 -1.25
CA TYR A 215 -9.14 -21.00 -1.53
C TYR A 215 -8.99 -19.85 -0.55
N PHE A 216 -9.27 -18.64 -1.03
CA PHE A 216 -9.13 -17.38 -0.32
C PHE A 216 -10.37 -16.51 -0.53
N ARG A 217 -10.80 -15.82 0.52
CA ARG A 217 -11.89 -14.84 0.47
C ARG A 217 -11.75 -13.79 1.56
N ASP A 218 -12.58 -12.75 1.46
CA ASP A 218 -12.69 -11.69 2.47
C ASP A 218 -11.34 -11.01 2.79
N LEU A 219 -10.48 -10.82 1.79
CA LEU A 219 -9.22 -10.08 1.98
C LEU A 219 -9.52 -8.60 2.21
N ARG A 220 -9.24 -8.13 3.43
CA ARG A 220 -9.38 -6.74 3.85
C ARG A 220 -8.08 -6.24 4.44
N ILE A 221 -7.68 -5.04 4.04
CA ILE A 221 -6.44 -4.41 4.48
C ILE A 221 -6.79 -2.98 4.91
N SER A 222 -6.69 -2.71 6.20
CA SER A 222 -6.71 -1.35 6.74
C SER A 222 -5.26 -0.87 6.83
N PHE A 223 -4.94 0.27 6.24
CA PHE A 223 -3.59 0.79 6.22
C PHE A 223 -3.62 2.31 6.31
N LYS A 224 -2.48 2.88 6.71
CA LYS A 224 -2.29 4.32 6.60
C LYS A 224 -1.61 4.59 5.26
N PRO A 225 -2.29 5.21 4.28
CA PRO A 225 -1.63 5.63 3.05
C PRO A 225 -0.41 6.45 3.41
N ARG A 226 0.72 6.09 2.83
CA ARG A 226 1.91 6.93 2.91
C ARG A 226 1.60 8.17 2.07
N GLU A 227 1.45 9.30 2.74
CA GLU A 227 1.41 10.58 2.04
C GLU A 227 2.81 10.81 1.44
N PRO A 228 2.96 10.86 0.11
CA PRO A 228 4.26 11.08 -0.50
C PRO A 228 4.91 12.34 0.08
N LEU A 229 6.24 12.35 0.24
CA LEU A 229 6.92 13.53 0.76
C LEU A 229 6.52 14.79 -0.02
N ALA A 230 6.32 14.68 -1.33
CA ALA A 230 5.84 15.77 -2.17
C ALA A 230 4.52 16.41 -1.67
N GLU A 231 3.54 15.62 -1.25
CA GLU A 231 2.28 16.14 -0.70
C GLU A 231 2.50 16.82 0.65
N THR A 232 3.33 16.22 1.51
CA THR A 232 3.72 16.82 2.79
C THR A 232 4.40 18.17 2.59
N LEU A 233 5.32 18.26 1.63
CA LEU A 233 6.05 19.47 1.29
C LEU A 233 5.12 20.59 0.78
N VAL A 234 4.17 20.25 -0.09
CA VAL A 234 3.17 21.20 -0.57
C VAL A 234 2.32 21.72 0.59
N ARG A 235 1.80 20.84 1.44
CA ARG A 235 1.01 21.23 2.60
C ARG A 235 1.79 22.16 3.54
N GLU A 236 3.03 21.79 3.89
CA GLU A 236 3.88 22.59 4.77
C GLU A 236 4.22 23.95 4.15
N ALA A 237 4.50 24.00 2.84
CA ALA A 237 4.70 25.25 2.13
C ALA A 237 3.46 26.15 2.20
N MET A 238 2.27 25.61 1.92
CA MET A 238 1.02 26.38 2.00
C MET A 238 0.74 26.86 3.43
N GLN A 239 1.07 26.08 4.46
CA GLN A 239 0.93 26.48 5.87
C GLN A 239 1.96 27.54 6.29
N ARG A 240 3.22 27.41 5.86
CA ARG A 240 4.32 28.28 6.27
C ARG A 240 4.32 29.62 5.54
N PHE A 241 3.82 29.65 4.31
CA PHE A 241 3.83 30.82 3.44
C PHE A 241 2.40 31.24 3.08
N PRO A 242 1.71 32.04 3.92
CA PRO A 242 0.29 32.37 3.75
C PRO A 242 -0.02 33.24 2.52
N LYS A 243 1.00 33.71 1.79
CA LYS A 243 0.86 34.50 0.56
C LYS A 243 0.85 33.62 -0.71
N LEU A 244 1.01 32.31 -0.58
CA LEU A 244 0.90 31.37 -1.67
C LEU A 244 -0.57 31.16 -2.03
N LEU A 245 -0.88 31.16 -3.32
CA LEU A 245 -2.19 30.83 -3.86
C LEU A 245 -2.27 29.35 -4.24
N ALA A 246 -1.18 28.82 -4.80
CA ALA A 246 -1.06 27.41 -5.13
C ALA A 246 0.40 26.97 -5.19
N VAL A 247 0.65 25.69 -4.91
CA VAL A 247 1.94 25.04 -5.15
C VAL A 247 1.68 23.71 -5.85
N LYS A 248 2.49 23.41 -6.86
CA LYS A 248 2.48 22.14 -7.60
C LYS A 248 3.90 21.62 -7.73
N ILE A 249 4.09 20.32 -7.51
CA ILE A 249 5.35 19.63 -7.75
C ILE A 249 5.14 18.70 -8.94
N PHE A 250 6.03 18.81 -9.92
CA PHE A 250 6.04 18.01 -11.14
C PHE A 250 7.25 17.09 -11.13
N SER A 251 7.01 15.79 -11.30
CA SER A 251 8.07 14.80 -11.47
C SER A 251 7.54 13.58 -12.23
N THR A 252 8.32 12.51 -12.29
CA THR A 252 7.94 11.22 -12.89
C THR A 252 7.73 10.19 -11.79
N THR A 253 6.92 9.17 -12.06
CA THR A 253 6.70 8.04 -11.15
C THR A 253 6.89 6.73 -11.91
N PRO A 254 7.16 5.60 -11.22
CA PRO A 254 7.27 4.31 -11.89
C PRO A 254 6.02 3.93 -12.70
N ALA A 255 4.83 4.36 -12.25
CA ALA A 255 3.56 4.15 -12.94
C ALA A 255 3.34 5.09 -14.14
N LYS A 256 3.98 6.27 -14.14
CA LYS A 256 3.81 7.29 -15.18
C LYS A 256 5.14 7.98 -15.48
N PRO A 257 5.84 7.55 -16.55
CA PRO A 257 7.17 8.05 -16.90
C PRO A 257 7.16 9.47 -17.47
N ASP A 258 6.02 9.94 -17.98
CA ASP A 258 5.87 11.32 -18.44
C ASP A 258 5.80 12.30 -17.26
N LEU A 259 6.42 13.48 -17.41
CA LEU A 259 6.39 14.52 -16.38
C LEU A 259 4.95 14.97 -16.10
N HIS A 260 4.50 14.82 -14.85
CA HIS A 260 3.14 15.14 -14.41
C HIS A 260 3.13 15.70 -12.99
N VAL A 261 2.00 16.25 -12.57
CA VAL A 261 1.79 16.74 -11.19
C VAL A 261 1.77 15.53 -10.24
N ILE A 262 2.77 15.44 -9.36
CA ILE A 262 2.85 14.41 -8.31
C ILE A 262 2.29 14.90 -6.97
N ALA A 263 2.23 16.21 -6.75
CA ALA A 263 1.60 16.81 -5.57
C ALA A 263 1.10 18.22 -5.90
N SER A 264 -0.04 18.60 -5.31
CA SER A 264 -0.61 19.94 -5.48
C SER A 264 -1.44 20.38 -4.29
N SER A 265 -1.49 21.69 -4.05
CA SER A 265 -2.42 22.31 -3.10
C SER A 265 -3.88 22.12 -3.50
N ASP A 266 -4.15 21.81 -4.78
CA ASP A 266 -5.45 21.39 -5.29
C ASP A 266 -5.36 19.92 -5.75
N LYS A 267 -6.07 19.02 -5.06
CA LYS A 267 -6.05 17.59 -5.35
C LYS A 267 -6.54 17.24 -6.76
N GLN A 268 -7.33 18.10 -7.41
CA GLN A 268 -7.82 17.87 -8.78
C GLN A 268 -6.75 18.02 -9.85
N ASP A 269 -5.60 18.59 -9.50
CA ASP A 269 -4.47 18.77 -10.40
C ASP A 269 -3.53 17.56 -10.45
N ILE A 270 -3.60 16.65 -9.47
CA ILE A 270 -2.73 15.49 -9.40
C ILE A 270 -2.91 14.61 -10.64
N GLY A 271 -1.80 14.18 -11.25
CA GLY A 271 -1.77 13.40 -12.48
C GLY A 271 -1.83 14.20 -13.78
N ARG A 272 -2.12 15.51 -13.75
CA ARG A 272 -2.14 16.35 -14.97
C ARG A 272 -0.74 16.46 -15.60
N PRO A 273 -0.63 16.48 -16.94
CA PRO A 273 0.67 16.54 -17.62
C PRO A 273 1.36 17.89 -17.40
N ALA A 274 2.69 17.87 -17.39
CA ALA A 274 3.50 19.08 -17.30
C ALA A 274 3.49 19.90 -18.60
N GLY A 275 3.50 21.23 -18.44
CA GLY A 275 3.61 22.18 -19.53
C GLY A 275 5.04 22.33 -20.05
N LYS A 276 5.22 23.28 -20.97
CA LYS A 276 6.52 23.58 -21.59
C LYS A 276 7.54 24.06 -20.55
N TYR A 277 7.15 25.03 -19.71
CA TYR A 277 8.05 25.66 -18.75
C TYR A 277 8.49 24.71 -17.64
N GLU A 278 7.64 23.78 -17.21
CA GLU A 278 8.01 22.78 -16.21
C GLU A 278 9.04 21.77 -16.75
N ARG A 279 8.93 21.38 -18.04
CA ARG A 279 9.92 20.53 -18.70
C ARG A 279 11.24 21.24 -18.88
N GLU A 280 11.21 22.47 -19.41
CA GLU A 280 12.42 23.29 -19.61
C GLU A 280 13.10 23.64 -18.29
N CYS A 281 12.33 23.83 -17.22
CA CYS A 281 12.83 24.06 -15.88
C CYS A 281 13.68 22.88 -15.38
N LEU A 282 13.16 21.67 -15.55
CA LEU A 282 13.82 20.46 -15.13
C LEU A 282 15.05 20.15 -16.02
N SER A 283 14.90 20.20 -17.35
CA SER A 283 15.98 19.87 -18.28
C SER A 283 17.10 20.92 -18.33
N GLY A 284 16.73 22.19 -18.18
CA GLY A 284 17.65 23.34 -18.25
C GLY A 284 18.14 23.80 -16.89
N ASN A 285 17.70 23.18 -15.80
CA ASN A 285 17.99 23.60 -14.42
C ASN A 285 17.82 25.12 -14.20
N THR A 286 16.75 25.68 -14.77
CA THR A 286 16.55 27.13 -14.88
C THR A 286 15.21 27.52 -14.27
N ALA A 287 15.20 28.63 -13.52
CA ALA A 287 13.97 29.21 -12.99
C ALA A 287 13.26 30.05 -14.04
N PHE A 288 11.95 29.85 -14.18
CA PHE A 288 11.08 30.65 -15.02
C PHE A 288 10.13 31.45 -14.14
N ALA A 289 9.93 32.72 -14.47
CA ALA A 289 8.94 33.55 -13.82
C ALA A 289 8.08 34.25 -14.87
N GLY A 290 6.85 34.54 -14.49
CA GLY A 290 5.92 35.26 -15.33
C GLY A 290 4.70 35.74 -14.55
N LYS A 291 3.80 36.39 -15.26
CA LYS A 291 2.56 36.92 -14.70
C LYS A 291 1.36 36.34 -15.44
N ALA A 292 0.39 35.83 -14.69
CA ALA A 292 -0.87 35.31 -15.21
C ALA A 292 -2.02 36.05 -14.50
N GLY A 293 -2.57 37.08 -15.17
CA GLY A 293 -3.59 37.93 -14.58
C GLY A 293 -3.08 38.66 -13.32
N ASP A 294 -3.73 38.42 -12.19
CA ASP A 294 -3.35 38.96 -10.87
C ASP A 294 -2.34 38.08 -10.12
N ARG A 295 -1.81 37.02 -10.75
CA ARG A 295 -0.89 36.07 -10.13
C ARG A 295 0.54 36.19 -10.67
N ALA A 296 1.49 36.08 -9.76
CA ALA A 296 2.88 35.76 -10.07
C ALA A 296 2.99 34.24 -10.18
N VAL A 297 3.55 33.73 -11.28
CA VAL A 297 3.81 32.30 -11.45
C VAL A 297 5.31 32.12 -11.57
N VAL A 298 5.88 31.27 -10.72
CA VAL A 298 7.30 30.96 -10.72
C VAL A 298 7.47 29.45 -10.76
N THR A 299 8.25 28.96 -11.72
CA THR A 299 8.61 27.55 -11.84
C THR A 299 10.11 27.42 -11.57
N MET A 300 10.48 26.64 -10.56
CA MET A 300 11.87 26.47 -10.12
C MET A 300 12.24 24.98 -10.00
N PRO A 301 13.49 24.61 -10.31
CA PRO A 301 13.96 23.25 -10.12
C PRO A 301 14.09 22.96 -8.62
N LEU A 302 13.72 21.75 -8.22
CA LEU A 302 13.95 21.18 -6.91
C LEU A 302 15.09 20.18 -7.02
N HIS A 303 16.14 20.40 -6.25
CA HIS A 303 17.32 19.53 -6.27
C HIS A 303 17.33 18.52 -5.13
N ASP A 304 17.96 17.39 -5.40
CA ASP A 304 18.32 16.39 -4.40
C ASP A 304 19.56 16.83 -3.58
N ARG A 305 20.05 15.94 -2.71
CA ARG A 305 21.24 16.21 -1.90
C ARG A 305 22.53 16.38 -2.69
N ASN A 306 22.59 15.85 -3.92
CA ASN A 306 23.74 15.92 -4.81
C ASN A 306 23.72 17.21 -5.66
N GLY A 307 22.59 17.92 -5.67
CA GLY A 307 22.38 19.10 -6.50
C GLY A 307 21.75 18.81 -7.85
N ASP A 308 21.31 17.57 -8.09
CA ASP A 308 20.67 17.17 -9.35
C ASP A 308 19.19 17.59 -9.35
N PRO A 309 18.68 18.18 -10.45
CA PRO A 309 17.28 18.60 -10.53
C PRO A 309 16.36 17.36 -10.70
N ILE A 310 15.51 17.11 -9.70
CA ILE A 310 14.66 15.90 -9.63
C ILE A 310 13.17 16.21 -9.78
N ALA A 311 12.76 17.47 -9.63
CA ALA A 311 11.39 17.91 -9.85
C ALA A 311 11.35 19.38 -10.26
N ALA A 312 10.25 19.81 -10.88
CA ALA A 312 9.94 21.21 -11.10
C ALA A 312 8.81 21.63 -10.14
N VAL A 313 8.97 22.75 -9.44
CA VAL A 313 7.98 23.26 -8.51
C VAL A 313 7.41 24.55 -9.07
N ARG A 314 6.10 24.57 -9.30
CA ARG A 314 5.36 25.75 -9.71
C ARG A 314 4.69 26.38 -8.50
N ILE A 315 5.00 27.64 -8.26
CA ILE A 315 4.54 28.43 -7.13
C ILE A 315 3.72 29.59 -7.70
N GLU A 316 2.45 29.65 -7.30
CA GLU A 316 1.56 30.77 -7.63
C GLU A 316 1.38 31.65 -6.40
N MET A 317 1.57 32.95 -6.59
CA MET A 317 1.44 33.95 -5.54
C MET A 317 0.61 35.13 -6.01
N LYS A 318 0.00 35.87 -5.08
CA LYS A 318 -0.62 37.15 -5.44
C LYS A 318 0.45 38.11 -6.00
N SER A 319 0.16 38.70 -7.16
CA SER A 319 1.02 39.73 -7.76
C SER A 319 0.81 41.08 -7.09
N PHE A 320 1.77 41.99 -7.26
CA PHE A 320 1.71 43.35 -6.73
C PHE A 320 2.20 44.38 -7.76
N PRO A 321 1.83 45.66 -7.62
CA PRO A 321 2.35 46.72 -8.48
C PRO A 321 3.88 46.81 -8.41
N GLY A 322 4.56 46.83 -9.57
CA GLY A 322 6.03 46.82 -9.63
C GLY A 322 6.67 45.42 -9.52
N GLN A 323 5.88 44.36 -9.67
CA GLN A 323 6.43 43.00 -9.74
C GLN A 323 7.34 42.82 -10.96
N THR A 324 8.51 42.21 -10.75
CA THR A 324 9.49 41.82 -11.76
C THR A 324 9.76 40.33 -11.65
N ASP A 325 10.29 39.72 -12.70
CA ASP A 325 10.63 38.29 -12.68
C ASP A 325 11.65 37.98 -11.58
N ALA A 326 12.68 38.83 -11.42
CA ALA A 326 13.69 38.68 -10.38
C ALA A 326 13.10 38.73 -8.96
N ASN A 327 12.16 39.64 -8.69
CA ASN A 327 11.54 39.71 -7.37
C ASN A 327 10.53 38.59 -7.12
N ALA A 328 9.87 38.08 -8.17
CA ALA A 328 9.01 36.91 -8.08
C ALA A 328 9.83 35.66 -7.72
N VAL A 329 10.97 35.45 -8.41
CA VAL A 329 11.92 34.37 -8.09
C VAL A 329 12.42 34.52 -6.65
N GLY A 330 12.86 35.71 -6.24
CA GLY A 330 13.34 35.96 -4.87
C GLY A 330 12.30 35.62 -3.79
N ARG A 331 11.01 35.81 -4.06
CA ARG A 331 9.91 35.43 -3.15
C ARG A 331 9.63 33.93 -3.13
N ALA A 332 9.87 33.24 -4.23
CA ALA A 332 9.68 31.79 -4.36
C ALA A 332 10.85 30.98 -3.79
N THR A 333 12.08 31.52 -3.81
CA THR A 333 13.30 30.85 -3.32
C THR A 333 13.19 30.28 -1.90
N PRO A 334 12.61 30.97 -0.89
CA PRO A 334 12.45 30.39 0.45
C PRO A 334 11.56 29.14 0.49
N VAL A 335 10.56 29.06 -0.40
CA VAL A 335 9.68 27.89 -0.52
C VAL A 335 10.49 26.70 -1.03
N ILE A 336 11.27 26.92 -2.09
CA ILE A 336 12.15 25.89 -2.66
C ILE A 336 13.19 25.42 -1.64
N LYS A 337 13.84 26.33 -0.91
CA LYS A 337 14.81 25.98 0.14
C LYS A 337 14.20 25.15 1.27
N LEU A 338 12.97 25.46 1.68
CA LEU A 338 12.24 24.65 2.68
C LEU A 338 12.08 23.21 2.17
N MET A 339 11.67 23.05 0.91
CA MET A 339 11.48 21.74 0.29
C MET A 339 12.80 20.97 0.15
N GLN A 340 13.83 21.59 -0.41
CA GLN A 340 15.15 20.98 -0.59
C GLN A 340 15.77 20.49 0.72
N GLY A 341 15.52 21.19 1.84
CA GLY A 341 16.03 20.78 3.15
C GLY A 341 15.54 19.40 3.64
N ARG A 342 14.52 18.82 3.00
CA ARG A 342 13.93 17.53 3.36
C ARG A 342 14.06 16.45 2.29
N VAL A 343 14.47 16.80 1.09
CA VAL A 343 14.51 15.90 -0.06
C VAL A 343 15.93 15.37 -0.22
N GLN A 344 16.12 14.06 -0.12
CA GLN A 344 17.44 13.44 -0.33
C GLN A 344 17.58 12.88 -1.74
N SER A 345 16.48 12.40 -2.32
CA SER A 345 16.41 11.75 -3.63
C SER A 345 15.04 11.92 -4.28
N LEU A 346 14.94 11.59 -5.57
CA LEU A 346 13.67 11.49 -6.28
C LEU A 346 12.72 10.47 -5.62
N GLN A 347 13.27 9.37 -5.12
CA GLN A 347 12.49 8.29 -4.54
C GLN A 347 11.72 8.75 -3.30
N ASP A 348 12.30 9.65 -2.50
CA ASP A 348 11.63 10.21 -1.32
C ASP A 348 10.38 11.03 -1.71
N LEU A 349 10.40 11.73 -2.86
CA LEU A 349 9.28 12.57 -3.28
C LEU A 349 8.03 11.76 -3.64
N ILE A 350 8.21 10.54 -4.12
CA ILE A 350 7.17 9.70 -4.71
C ILE A 350 6.75 8.52 -3.81
N GLN A 351 7.41 8.33 -2.66
CA GLN A 351 7.18 7.22 -1.72
C GLN A 351 6.60 7.67 -0.38
#